data_AF-A0A1W2FUK7-F1
#
_entry.id   AF-A0A1W2FUK7-F1
#
_cell.length_a   1.000
_cell.length_b   1.000
_cell.length_c   1.000
_cell.angle_alpha   90.00
_cell.angle_beta   90.00
_cell.angle_gamma   90.00
#
_symmetry.space_group_name_H-M   'P 1'
#
loop_
_entity.id
_entity.type
_entity.pdbx_description
1 polymer ?
#
loop_
_entity_poly.entity_id
_entity_poly.type
_entity_poly.pdbx_seq_one_letter_code
_entity_poly.pdbx_strand_id
1 'polypeptide(L)'
;MGSVVGDEVQAHRALWLSDQNKVELALRVLEGEVPGLRKSWLTGVATLSPGSLEMVSTVGGVRFLRRKPVTAEIVAVDMTTRRGTRGIEIIKINPTCDIVTVKSPAATLELGVAAPVNLEWVLSSLAK
;
A
#
# COMPACT_ATOMS: atom_id res chain seq x y z
N MET A 1 2.88 -16.05 21.90
CA MET A 1 4.34 -16.13 21.67
C MET A 1 4.63 -16.77 20.32
N GLY A 2 4.40 -16.03 19.22
CA GLY A 2 4.64 -16.54 17.85
C GLY A 2 5.15 -15.48 16.87
N SER A 3 5.64 -14.34 17.37
CA SER A 3 5.82 -13.14 16.53
C SER A 3 7.23 -12.99 15.95
N VAL A 4 8.28 -13.45 16.64
CA VAL A 4 9.67 -13.07 16.30
C VAL A 4 10.09 -13.54 14.91
N VAL A 5 9.81 -14.80 14.56
CA VAL A 5 10.18 -15.36 13.24
C VAL A 5 9.33 -14.78 12.11
N GLY A 6 8.05 -14.47 12.38
CA GLY A 6 7.17 -13.83 11.40
C GLY A 6 7.60 -12.40 11.08
N ASP A 7 7.97 -11.65 12.12
CA ASP A 7 8.39 -10.25 12.01
C ASP A 7 9.75 -10.12 11.29
N GLU A 8 10.70 -11.02 11.56
CA GLU A 8 12.00 -11.06 10.87
C GLU A 8 11.87 -11.41 9.38
N VAL A 9 11.03 -12.39 9.04
CA VAL A 9 10.78 -12.77 7.63
C VAL A 9 10.11 -11.61 6.87
N GLN A 10 9.19 -10.89 7.51
CA GLN A 10 8.57 -9.70 6.94
C GLN A 10 9.58 -8.56 6.76
N ALA A 11 10.49 -8.35 7.72
CA ALA A 11 11.56 -7.36 7.62
C ALA A 11 12.55 -7.66 6.49
N HIS A 12 13.03 -8.90 6.40
CA HIS A 12 13.93 -9.31 5.32
C HIS A 12 13.28 -9.14 3.94
N ARG A 13 11.99 -9.47 3.83
CA ARG A 13 11.23 -9.29 2.59
C ARG A 13 11.01 -7.81 2.25
N ALA A 14 10.70 -6.98 3.25
CA ALA A 14 10.54 -5.54 3.07
C ALA A 14 11.83 -4.89 2.54
N LEU A 15 12.99 -5.26 3.10
CA LEU A 15 14.30 -4.82 2.63
C LEU A 15 14.55 -5.25 1.18
N TRP A 16 14.33 -6.53 0.86
CA TRP A 16 14.53 -7.04 -0.50
C TRP A 16 13.62 -6.38 -1.55
N LEU A 17 12.40 -5.99 -1.17
CA LEU A 17 11.49 -5.23 -2.02
C LEU A 17 11.94 -3.77 -2.17
N SER A 18 12.38 -3.14 -1.08
CA SER A 18 12.89 -1.77 -1.08
C SER A 18 14.08 -1.60 -2.04
N ASP A 19 15.00 -2.58 -2.08
CA ASP A 19 16.13 -2.60 -3.04
C ASP A 19 15.68 -2.61 -4.51
N GLN A 20 14.42 -2.93 -4.78
CA GLN A 20 13.80 -2.94 -6.12
C GLN A 20 12.81 -1.79 -6.34
N ASN A 21 12.79 -0.77 -5.46
CA ASN A 21 11.76 0.27 -5.42
C ASN A 21 10.35 -0.30 -5.32
N LYS A 22 10.19 -1.40 -4.57
CA LYS A 22 8.90 -2.05 -4.34
C LYS A 22 8.53 -2.02 -2.87
N VAL A 23 7.23 -2.06 -2.61
CA VAL A 23 6.69 -2.06 -1.25
C VAL A 23 5.39 -2.86 -1.19
N GLU A 24 5.14 -3.53 -0.07
CA GLU A 24 3.81 -4.06 0.21
C GLU A 24 2.93 -2.97 0.80
N LEU A 25 1.80 -2.69 0.14
CA LEU A 25 0.87 -1.67 0.58
C LEU A 25 -0.59 -2.08 0.31
N ALA A 26 -1.50 -1.28 0.86
CA ALA A 26 -2.93 -1.40 0.68
C ALA A 26 -3.50 -0.11 0.07
N LEU A 27 -4.41 -0.24 -0.89
CA LEU A 27 -5.12 0.90 -1.51
C LEU A 27 -6.63 0.70 -1.45
N ARG A 28 -7.36 1.79 -1.29
CA ARG A 28 -8.80 1.85 -1.60
C ARG A 28 -9.21 3.22 -2.11
N VAL A 29 -10.30 3.26 -2.84
CA VAL A 29 -10.95 4.51 -3.29
C VAL A 29 -11.87 5.03 -2.19
N LEU A 30 -11.72 6.29 -1.80
CA LEU A 30 -12.72 7.00 -1.00
C LEU A 30 -13.76 7.64 -1.91
N GLU A 31 -13.29 8.35 -2.93
CA GLU A 31 -14.12 9.12 -3.88
C GLU A 31 -13.49 9.10 -5.28
N GLY A 32 -14.32 9.17 -6.33
CA GLY A 32 -13.88 9.08 -7.72
C GLY A 32 -13.73 7.63 -8.20
N GLU A 33 -12.93 7.44 -9.26
CA GLU A 33 -12.72 6.12 -9.87
C GLU A 33 -11.28 5.95 -10.36
N VAL A 34 -10.70 4.78 -10.09
CA VAL A 34 -9.44 4.33 -10.67
C VAL A 34 -9.64 2.91 -11.18
N PRO A 35 -9.39 2.61 -12.46
CA PRO A 35 -9.56 1.28 -13.01
C PRO A 35 -8.83 0.21 -12.19
N GLY A 36 -9.56 -0.78 -11.69
CA GLY A 36 -9.02 -1.87 -10.89
C GLY A 36 -8.94 -1.60 -9.38
N LEU A 37 -9.19 -0.37 -8.92
CA LEU A 37 -9.45 -0.08 -7.50
C LEU A 37 -10.95 -0.01 -7.20
N ARG A 38 -11.29 -0.23 -5.93
CA ARG A 38 -12.65 -0.17 -5.41
C ARG A 38 -12.63 0.50 -4.03
N LYS A 39 -13.82 0.71 -3.46
CA LYS A 39 -13.97 1.18 -2.06
C LYS A 39 -13.51 0.16 -1.01
N SER A 40 -13.31 -1.10 -1.41
CA SER A 40 -12.68 -2.12 -0.58
C SER A 40 -11.16 -2.06 -0.68
N TRP A 41 -10.47 -2.38 0.42
CA TRP A 41 -9.02 -2.53 0.44
C TRP A 41 -8.52 -3.57 -0.56
N LEU A 42 -7.51 -3.18 -1.32
CA LEU A 42 -6.73 -4.03 -2.20
C LEU A 42 -5.30 -4.04 -1.70
N THR A 43 -4.78 -5.21 -1.33
CA THR A 43 -3.40 -5.40 -0.88
C THR A 43 -2.54 -5.99 -1.98
N GLY A 44 -1.29 -5.58 -2.05
CA GLY A 44 -0.35 -6.09 -3.03
C GLY A 44 1.05 -5.51 -2.91
N VAL A 45 1.89 -5.89 -3.85
CA VAL A 45 3.22 -5.28 -4.02
C VAL A 45 3.07 -4.15 -5.04
N ALA A 46 3.48 -2.95 -4.65
CA ALA A 46 3.55 -1.80 -5.52
C ALA A 46 5.00 -1.49 -5.89
N THR A 47 5.24 -1.17 -7.16
CA THR A 47 6.45 -0.49 -7.61
C THR A 47 6.22 1.01 -7.48
N LEU A 48 7.14 1.70 -6.82
CA LEU A 48 7.08 3.15 -6.60
C LEU A 48 7.86 3.86 -7.71
N SER A 49 7.26 4.91 -8.27
CA SER A 49 7.89 5.86 -9.17
C SER A 49 7.55 7.28 -8.73
N PRO A 50 8.37 8.30 -9.05
CA PRO A 50 8.02 9.68 -8.74
C PRO A 50 6.63 10.05 -9.30
N GLY A 51 5.72 10.46 -8.42
CA GLY A 51 4.34 10.84 -8.76
C GLY A 51 3.41 9.70 -9.18
N SER A 52 3.81 8.42 -9.09
CA SER A 52 2.93 7.30 -9.44
C SER A 52 3.31 5.99 -8.76
N LEU A 53 2.34 5.10 -8.61
CA LEU A 53 2.58 3.74 -8.17
C LEU A 53 1.88 2.75 -9.07
N GLU A 54 2.48 1.58 -9.24
CA GLU A 54 1.89 0.46 -9.95
C GLU A 54 1.81 -0.74 -9.01
N MET A 55 0.58 -1.15 -8.67
CA MET A 55 0.33 -2.22 -7.72
C MET A 55 -0.16 -3.49 -8.40
N VAL A 56 0.47 -4.61 -8.07
CA VAL A 56 0.00 -5.95 -8.43
C VAL A 56 -0.62 -6.59 -7.18
N SER A 57 -1.93 -6.82 -7.24
CA SER A 57 -2.66 -7.46 -6.14
C SER A 57 -2.15 -8.89 -5.91
N THR A 58 -1.97 -9.23 -4.64
CA THR A 58 -1.62 -10.60 -4.22
C THR A 58 -2.88 -11.26 -3.65
N VAL A 59 -3.57 -12.09 -4.43
CA VAL A 59 -4.77 -12.82 -3.95
C VAL A 59 -4.34 -14.18 -3.40
N GLY A 60 -4.63 -14.44 -2.12
CA GLY A 60 -4.48 -15.77 -1.50
C GLY A 60 -3.07 -16.35 -1.46
N GLY A 61 -2.03 -15.51 -1.52
CA GLY A 61 -0.62 -15.97 -1.54
C GLY A 61 -0.16 -16.62 -2.85
N VAL A 62 -1.02 -16.70 -3.87
CA VAL A 62 -0.71 -17.38 -5.13
C VAL A 62 -0.21 -16.38 -6.17
N ARG A 63 1.12 -16.30 -6.34
CA ARG A 63 1.82 -15.40 -7.30
C ARG A 63 1.44 -15.60 -8.78
N PHE A 64 0.76 -16.69 -9.12
CA PHE A 64 0.47 -17.09 -10.51
C PHE A 64 -0.84 -16.53 -11.07
N LEU A 65 -1.73 -16.01 -10.21
CA LEU A 65 -2.95 -15.32 -10.62
C LEU A 65 -2.72 -13.81 -10.66
N ARG A 66 -1.71 -13.38 -11.44
CA ARG A 66 -1.39 -11.96 -11.63
C ARG A 66 -2.60 -11.27 -12.27
N ARG A 67 -3.41 -10.59 -11.46
CA ARG A 67 -4.39 -9.64 -11.97
C ARG A 67 -3.66 -8.52 -12.69
N LYS A 68 -4.35 -7.87 -13.63
CA LYS A 68 -3.81 -6.68 -14.31
C LYS A 68 -3.28 -5.70 -13.26
N PRO A 69 -2.06 -5.17 -13.43
CA PRO A 69 -1.54 -4.15 -12.54
C PRO A 69 -2.48 -2.95 -12.49
N VAL A 70 -2.54 -2.33 -11.32
CA VAL A 70 -3.33 -1.15 -11.06
C VAL A 70 -2.38 0.02 -10.91
N THR A 71 -2.50 1.01 -11.78
CA THR A 71 -1.69 2.22 -11.73
C THR A 71 -2.49 3.35 -11.10
N ALA A 72 -1.88 4.06 -10.16
CA ALA A 72 -2.43 5.27 -9.56
C ALA A 72 -1.41 6.40 -9.62
N GLU A 73 -1.79 7.52 -10.20
CA GLU A 73 -1.02 8.76 -10.14
C GLU A 73 -1.23 9.44 -8.79
N ILE A 74 -0.17 9.99 -8.22
CA ILE A 74 -0.20 10.69 -6.94
C ILE A 74 0.17 12.14 -7.18
N VAL A 75 -0.78 13.03 -6.88
CA VAL A 75 -0.63 14.48 -7.06
C VAL A 75 -0.38 15.17 -5.73
N ALA A 76 -1.02 14.69 -4.67
CA ALA A 76 -0.84 15.24 -3.34
C ALA A 76 -1.04 14.16 -2.27
N VAL A 77 -0.40 14.38 -1.12
CA VAL A 77 -0.51 13.54 0.07
C VAL A 77 -0.96 14.41 1.22
N ASP A 78 -1.98 13.96 1.95
CA ASP A 78 -2.49 14.67 3.14
C ASP A 78 -2.07 13.94 4.41
N MET A 79 -0.95 14.38 4.99
CA MET A 79 -0.40 13.81 6.22
C MET A 79 -1.25 14.10 7.46
N THR A 80 -2.14 15.10 7.42
CA THR A 80 -3.03 15.41 8.55
C THR A 80 -4.07 14.31 8.77
N THR A 81 -4.31 13.48 7.74
CA THR A 81 -5.22 12.34 7.79
C THR A 81 -4.58 11.04 8.28
N ARG A 82 -3.30 11.09 8.70
CA ARG A 82 -2.58 9.90 9.18
C ARG A 82 -3.33 9.22 10.32
N ARG A 83 -3.55 7.92 10.17
CA ARG A 83 -4.23 7.09 11.18
C ARG A 83 -3.79 5.64 11.10
N GLY A 84 -4.00 4.90 12.17
CA GLY A 84 -3.93 3.44 12.15
C GLY A 84 -5.18 2.78 11.57
N THR A 85 -5.12 1.45 11.46
CA THR A 85 -6.28 0.60 11.13
C THR A 85 -7.39 0.68 12.18
N ARG A 86 -8.66 0.52 11.77
CA ARG A 86 -9.81 0.53 12.69
C ARG A 86 -10.80 -0.60 12.39
N GLY A 87 -11.34 -1.22 13.46
CA GLY A 87 -12.44 -2.19 13.37
C GLY A 87 -12.15 -3.35 12.41
N ILE A 88 -13.02 -3.55 11.42
CA ILE A 88 -12.89 -4.64 10.43
C ILE A 88 -11.69 -4.48 9.48
N GLU A 89 -11.05 -3.30 9.44
CA GLU A 89 -9.83 -3.09 8.64
C GLU A 89 -8.69 -3.99 9.13
N ILE A 90 -8.59 -4.27 10.43
CA ILE A 90 -7.57 -5.13 11.04
C ILE A 90 -7.57 -6.55 10.45
N ILE A 91 -8.73 -7.01 9.97
CA ILE A 91 -8.88 -8.34 9.37
C ILE A 91 -8.57 -8.30 7.87
N LYS A 92 -8.79 -7.14 7.22
CA LYS A 92 -8.65 -6.98 5.77
C LYS A 92 -7.25 -6.52 5.35
N ILE A 93 -6.57 -5.80 6.21
CA ILE A 93 -5.21 -5.27 6.04
C ILE A 93 -4.42 -5.48 7.34
N ASN A 94 -3.10 -5.36 7.28
CA ASN A 94 -2.26 -5.59 8.46
C ASN A 94 -2.64 -4.63 9.61
N PRO A 95 -2.83 -5.10 10.86
CA PRO A 95 -3.13 -4.23 12.02
C PRO A 95 -2.14 -3.08 12.21
N THR A 96 -0.88 -3.27 11.80
CA THR A 96 0.19 -2.27 11.94
C THR A 96 0.23 -1.26 10.79
N CYS A 97 -0.77 -1.25 9.89
CA CYS A 97 -0.81 -0.28 8.80
C CYS A 97 -0.98 1.16 9.31
N ASP A 98 -0.03 2.01 8.91
CA ASP A 98 -0.19 3.45 8.86
C ASP A 98 -0.90 3.85 7.57
N ILE A 99 -2.00 4.58 7.69
CA ILE A 99 -2.88 4.96 6.59
C ILE A 99 -2.89 6.47 6.42
N VAL A 100 -2.76 6.96 5.19
CA VAL A 100 -2.92 8.36 4.81
C VAL A 100 -3.80 8.51 3.58
N THR A 101 -4.42 9.67 3.45
CA THR A 101 -5.16 10.05 2.24
C THR A 101 -4.20 10.59 1.19
N VAL A 102 -4.36 10.12 -0.04
CA VAL A 102 -3.62 10.59 -1.21
C VAL A 102 -4.59 11.00 -2.30
N LYS A 103 -4.26 12.06 -3.03
CA LYS A 103 -5.06 12.56 -4.15
C LYS A 103 -4.42 12.13 -5.46
N SER A 104 -5.23 11.53 -6.32
CA SER A 104 -4.94 11.33 -7.74
C SER A 104 -5.81 12.29 -8.57
N PRO A 105 -5.51 12.52 -9.86
CA PRO A 105 -6.37 13.34 -10.71
C PRO A 105 -7.79 12.79 -10.86
N ALA A 106 -7.95 11.47 -10.73
CA ALA A 106 -9.21 10.76 -10.97
C ALA A 106 -9.97 10.37 -9.70
N ALA A 107 -9.31 10.38 -8.54
CA ALA A 107 -9.86 9.87 -7.29
C ALA A 107 -9.10 10.34 -6.04
N THR A 108 -9.82 10.39 -4.92
CA THR A 108 -9.25 10.43 -3.57
C THR A 108 -9.09 9.00 -3.08
N LEU A 109 -7.88 8.63 -2.69
CA LEU A 109 -7.52 7.28 -2.26
C LEU A 109 -7.03 7.29 -0.82
N GLU A 110 -7.14 6.15 -0.15
CA GLU A 110 -6.33 5.87 1.04
C GLU A 110 -5.23 4.89 0.69
N LEU A 111 -4.05 5.17 1.22
CA LEU A 111 -2.84 4.37 1.10
C LEU A 111 -2.44 3.91 2.49
N GLY A 112 -2.33 2.60 2.67
CA GLY A 112 -1.90 1.95 3.91
C GLY A 112 -0.57 1.24 3.73
N VAL A 113 0.38 1.48 4.62
CA VAL A 113 1.70 0.82 4.64
C VAL A 113 1.88 0.13 5.98
N ALA A 114 2.16 -1.17 5.94
CA ALA A 114 2.38 -1.96 7.15
C ALA A 114 3.84 -1.87 7.61
N ALA A 115 4.05 -1.96 8.93
CA ALA A 115 5.36 -2.27 9.46
C ALA A 115 5.91 -3.57 8.83
N PRO A 116 7.23 -3.68 8.61
CA PRO A 116 8.28 -2.77 9.07
C PRO A 116 8.60 -1.63 8.10
N VAL A 117 7.84 -1.47 7.01
CA VAL A 117 8.08 -0.38 6.06
C VAL A 117 7.60 0.94 6.64
N ASN A 118 8.45 1.95 6.53
CA ASN A 118 8.15 3.30 6.99
C ASN A 118 7.32 4.05 5.92
N LEU A 119 6.19 4.62 6.34
CA LEU A 119 5.30 5.37 5.45
C LEU A 119 6.01 6.58 4.83
N GLU A 120 6.79 7.32 5.60
CA GLU A 120 7.53 8.49 5.13
C GLU A 120 8.51 8.15 4.00
N TRP A 121 9.16 6.98 4.04
CA TRP A 121 9.99 6.49 2.93
C TRP A 121 9.16 6.26 1.65
N VAL A 122 7.99 5.63 1.76
CA VAL A 122 7.07 5.43 0.62
C VAL A 122 6.65 6.77 0.03
N LEU A 123 6.27 7.72 0.88
CA LEU A 123 5.84 9.05 0.44
C LEU A 123 6.98 9.85 -0.20
N SER A 124 8.20 9.73 0.33
CA SER A 124 9.39 10.36 -0.27
C SER A 124 9.69 9.81 -1.67
N SER A 125 9.40 8.53 -1.90
CA SER A 125 9.58 7.87 -3.21
C SER A 125 8.51 8.27 -4.24
N LEU A 126 7.37 8.78 -3.75
CA LEU A 126 6.25 9.26 -4.55
C LEU A 126 6.27 10.78 -4.77
N ALA A 127 7.09 11.51 -4.03
CA ALA A 127 7.31 12.93 -4.26
C ALA A 127 7.87 13.16 -5.67
N LYS A 128 7.34 14.17 -6.36
CA LYS A 128 7.85 14.61 -7.67
C LYS A 128 9.05 15.54 -7.51
#